data_AF-A0A814PBN9-F1
#
_entry.id   AF-A0A814PBN9-F1
#
_cell.length_a   1.000
_cell.length_b   1.000
_cell.length_c   1.000
_cell.angle_alpha   90.00
_cell.angle_beta   90.00
_cell.angle_gamma   90.00
#
_symmetry.space_group_name_H-M   'P 1'
#
loop_
_entity.id
_entity.type
_entity.pdbx_description
1 polymer ?
#
loop_
_entity_poly.entity_id
_entity_poly.type
_entity_poly.pdbx_seq_one_letter_code
_entity_poly.pdbx_strand_id
1 'polypeptide(L)'
;MKVLIYWLLLTTSNPSLTANHLRRFFLNIGRTQNDYTKITTIDDYWLWLENSFLENIRAHKWYNNKTTSCYFRIMQSPFIWAKIEPNINLTAIEYSLAIRNAFVYTKGKQPDTYLYMGTHATYGSGGYVYEIRGRLSDIRSNLSTLHHLEWIDAKTRAVLIQSTSKVIIFDYSN
;
A
#
# COMPACT_ATOMS: atom_id res chain seq x y z
N MET A 1 -1.94 -13.88 -7.31
CA MET A 1 -1.69 -13.09 -6.08
C MET A 1 -2.65 -13.56 -4.98
N LYS A 2 -2.22 -13.69 -3.71
CA LYS A 2 -3.11 -14.04 -2.59
C LYS A 2 -3.10 -12.92 -1.55
N VAL A 3 -4.28 -12.48 -1.11
CA VAL A 3 -4.40 -11.35 -0.17
C VAL A 3 -4.58 -11.85 1.26
N LEU A 4 -3.70 -11.42 2.18
CA LEU A 4 -3.88 -11.63 3.61
C LEU A 4 -4.03 -10.31 4.35
N ILE A 5 -5.16 -10.15 5.04
CA ILE A 5 -5.41 -8.93 5.81
C ILE A 5 -5.16 -9.21 7.29
N TYR A 6 -4.11 -8.61 7.84
CA TYR A 6 -3.80 -8.65 9.28
C TYR A 6 -4.26 -7.38 9.97
N TRP A 7 -5.35 -7.47 10.72
CA TRP A 7 -5.82 -6.34 11.53
C TRP A 7 -5.20 -6.39 12.93
N LEU A 8 -4.19 -5.55 13.19
CA LEU A 8 -3.82 -5.25 14.58
C LEU A 8 -4.85 -4.24 15.13
N LEU A 9 -5.87 -4.72 15.83
CA LEU A 9 -6.89 -3.86 16.44
C LEU A 9 -6.38 -3.34 17.79
N LEU A 10 -5.86 -2.12 17.80
CA LEU A 10 -5.65 -1.39 19.05
C LEU A 10 -7.01 -0.79 19.48
N THR A 11 -7.67 -1.50 20.38
CA THR A 11 -8.67 -1.03 21.36
C THR A 11 -9.90 -0.27 20.81
N THR A 12 -11.00 -0.97 20.54
CA THR A 12 -12.36 -0.37 20.56
C THR A 12 -13.33 -1.29 21.31
N SER A 13 -14.38 -0.70 21.89
CA SER A 13 -15.42 -1.39 22.68
C SER A 13 -16.24 -2.41 21.88
N ASN A 14 -16.21 -2.35 20.54
CA ASN A 14 -16.83 -3.32 19.63
C ASN A 14 -15.88 -3.61 18.44
N PRO A 15 -14.84 -4.43 18.66
CA PRO A 15 -13.77 -4.62 17.69
C PRO A 15 -14.25 -5.31 16.40
N SER A 16 -15.24 -6.20 16.50
CA SER A 16 -15.81 -6.95 15.37
C SER A 16 -16.55 -6.07 14.37
N LEU A 17 -17.41 -5.17 14.84
CA LEU A 17 -18.15 -4.23 13.98
C LEU A 17 -17.21 -3.24 13.30
N THR A 18 -16.25 -2.69 14.05
CA THR A 18 -15.25 -1.76 13.54
C THR A 18 -14.38 -2.43 12.46
N ALA A 19 -13.94 -3.66 12.71
CA ALA A 19 -13.19 -4.44 11.75
C ALA A 19 -14.01 -4.73 10.49
N ASN A 20 -15.25 -5.18 10.63
CA ASN A 20 -16.14 -5.48 9.50
C ASN A 20 -16.47 -4.25 8.66
N HIS A 21 -16.71 -3.10 9.30
CA HIS A 21 -16.94 -1.84 8.60
C HIS A 21 -15.73 -1.46 7.74
N LEU A 22 -14.53 -1.46 8.33
CA LEU A 22 -13.31 -1.08 7.63
C LEU A 22 -12.93 -2.10 6.54
N ARG A 23 -13.22 -3.38 6.77
CA ARG A 23 -13.06 -4.43 5.77
C ARG A 23 -13.94 -4.16 4.55
N ARG A 24 -15.22 -3.85 4.75
CA ARG A 24 -16.14 -3.53 3.66
C ARG A 24 -15.76 -2.23 2.96
N PHE A 25 -15.31 -1.23 3.72
CA PHE A 25 -14.99 0.10 3.22
C PHE A 25 -13.73 0.10 2.34
N PHE A 26 -12.61 -0.44 2.83
CA PHE A 26 -11.35 -0.40 2.07
C PHE A 26 -11.19 -1.53 1.05
N LEU A 27 -11.86 -2.67 1.25
CA LEU A 27 -11.68 -3.85 0.39
C LEU A 27 -12.87 -4.11 -0.54
N ASN A 28 -13.95 -3.32 -0.42
CA ASN A 28 -15.12 -3.38 -1.30
C ASN A 28 -15.75 -4.78 -1.46
N ILE A 29 -15.73 -5.57 -0.39
CA ILE A 29 -16.20 -6.97 -0.39
C ILE A 29 -17.66 -7.07 -0.85
N GLY A 30 -17.88 -7.80 -1.95
CA GLY A 30 -19.20 -8.17 -2.47
C GLY A 30 -20.01 -7.03 -3.08
N ARG A 31 -19.39 -5.89 -3.41
CA ARG A 31 -20.14 -4.68 -3.84
C ARG A 31 -19.79 -4.10 -5.21
N THR A 32 -18.65 -4.42 -5.83
CA THR A 32 -18.23 -3.77 -7.10
C THR A 32 -17.46 -4.69 -8.07
N GLN A 33 -17.16 -4.17 -9.27
CA GLN A 33 -16.24 -4.79 -10.23
C GLN A 33 -14.82 -4.93 -9.65
N ASN A 34 -14.39 -3.99 -8.80
CA ASN A 34 -13.04 -3.88 -8.23
C ASN A 34 -12.99 -4.38 -6.78
N ASP A 35 -13.58 -5.56 -6.53
CA ASP A 35 -13.50 -6.27 -5.25
C ASP A 35 -12.08 -6.82 -5.05
N TYR A 36 -11.52 -6.66 -3.84
CA TYR A 36 -10.17 -7.16 -3.53
C TYR A 36 -10.00 -8.67 -3.74
N THR A 37 -11.08 -9.45 -3.60
CA THR A 37 -11.05 -10.91 -3.78
C THR A 37 -10.80 -11.32 -5.22
N LYS A 38 -11.01 -10.42 -6.17
CA LYS A 38 -10.80 -10.65 -7.61
C LYS A 38 -9.38 -10.34 -8.06
N ILE A 39 -8.51 -9.84 -7.18
CA ILE A 39 -7.16 -9.47 -7.56
C ILE A 39 -6.30 -10.72 -7.75
N THR A 40 -5.94 -11.01 -8.99
CA THR A 40 -5.11 -12.17 -9.34
C THR A 40 -3.75 -11.80 -9.90
N THR A 41 -3.67 -10.68 -10.63
CA THR A 41 -2.47 -10.15 -11.28
C THR A 41 -1.98 -8.84 -10.65
N ILE A 42 -0.78 -8.38 -11.05
CA ILE A 42 -0.23 -7.08 -10.64
C ILE A 42 -1.12 -5.94 -11.18
N ASP A 43 -1.64 -6.07 -12.41
CA ASP A 43 -2.52 -5.06 -13.00
C ASP A 43 -3.86 -4.97 -12.28
N ASP A 44 -4.43 -6.10 -11.87
CA ASP A 44 -5.63 -6.12 -11.03
C ASP A 44 -5.38 -5.38 -9.70
N TYR A 45 -4.17 -5.51 -9.13
CA TYR A 45 -3.80 -4.82 -7.90
C TYR A 45 -3.76 -3.31 -8.10
N TRP A 46 -3.13 -2.83 -9.17
CA TRP A 46 -3.09 -1.40 -9.49
C TRP A 46 -4.50 -0.85 -9.77
N LEU A 47 -5.31 -1.57 -10.55
CA LEU A 47 -6.71 -1.21 -10.80
C LEU A 47 -7.53 -1.12 -9.51
N TRP A 48 -7.38 -2.07 -8.59
CA TRP A 48 -8.01 -2.02 -7.28
C TRP A 48 -7.50 -0.85 -6.44
N LEU A 49 -6.17 -0.64 -6.41
CA LEU A 49 -5.56 0.42 -5.62
C LEU A 49 -6.09 1.79 -6.04
N GLU A 50 -6.12 2.07 -7.34
CA GLU A 50 -6.51 3.38 -7.87
C GLU A 50 -8.01 3.66 -7.83
N ASN A 51 -8.84 2.64 -8.05
CA ASN A 51 -10.29 2.81 -8.22
C ASN A 51 -11.10 2.44 -6.98
N SER A 52 -10.57 1.59 -6.09
CA SER A 52 -11.25 1.18 -4.86
C SER A 52 -10.56 1.77 -3.64
N PHE A 53 -9.27 1.54 -3.48
CA PHE A 53 -8.58 1.92 -2.25
C PHE A 53 -8.41 3.44 -2.13
N LEU A 54 -7.92 4.11 -3.18
CA LEU A 54 -7.64 5.55 -3.18
C LEU A 54 -8.88 6.42 -2.99
N GLU A 55 -10.04 5.99 -3.50
CA GLU A 55 -11.30 6.71 -3.29
C GLU A 55 -11.70 6.72 -1.80
N ASN A 56 -11.25 5.72 -1.03
CA ASN A 56 -11.61 5.52 0.36
C ASN A 56 -10.56 6.03 1.36
N ILE A 57 -9.33 6.38 0.96
CA ILE A 57 -8.29 6.84 1.91
C ILE A 57 -8.52 8.27 2.44
N ARG A 58 -9.27 9.10 1.73
CA ARG A 58 -9.52 10.49 2.14
C ARG A 58 -10.85 10.57 2.86
N ALA A 59 -10.79 10.97 4.13
CA ALA A 59 -11.98 11.49 4.80
C ALA A 59 -12.46 12.70 4.00
N HIS A 60 -13.74 12.69 3.62
CA HIS A 60 -14.41 13.91 3.15
C HIS A 60 -14.30 15.00 4.22
N LYS A 61 -14.49 16.27 3.82
CA LYS A 61 -14.57 17.39 4.77
C LYS A 61 -15.50 16.97 5.91
N TRP A 62 -15.01 17.05 7.15
CA TRP A 62 -15.86 16.79 8.31
C TRP A 62 -17.02 17.77 8.33
N TYR A 63 -18.06 17.47 9.11
CA TYR A 63 -19.25 18.34 9.28
C TYR A 63 -18.91 19.78 9.71
N ASN A 64 -17.70 20.00 10.23
CA ASN A 64 -17.17 21.29 10.66
C ASN A 64 -16.13 21.89 9.69
N ASN A 65 -16.11 21.47 8.43
CA ASN A 65 -15.16 21.91 7.39
C ASN A 65 -13.67 21.69 7.71
N LYS A 66 -13.32 20.94 8.76
CA LYS A 66 -11.92 20.59 9.04
C LYS A 66 -11.47 19.48 8.11
N THR A 67 -10.25 19.63 7.59
CA THR A 67 -9.59 18.61 6.78
C THR A 67 -8.69 17.79 7.70
N THR A 68 -8.93 16.49 7.80
CA THR A 68 -8.03 15.58 8.53
C THR A 68 -7.00 15.00 7.58
N SER A 69 -5.72 15.04 7.97
CA SER A 69 -4.65 14.36 7.25
C SER A 69 -4.59 12.90 7.71
N CYS A 70 -4.81 11.96 6.78
CA CYS A 70 -4.56 10.54 7.03
C CYS A 70 -3.19 10.18 6.46
N TYR A 71 -2.35 9.53 7.25
CA TYR A 71 -1.05 9.05 6.79
C TYR A 71 -1.15 7.58 6.35
N PHE A 72 -0.83 7.34 5.09
CA PHE A 72 -0.72 6.00 4.52
C PHE A 72 0.63 5.86 3.79
N ARG A 73 1.20 4.66 3.84
CA ARG A 73 2.37 4.28 3.04
C ARG A 73 2.15 2.93 2.37
N ILE A 74 2.68 2.77 1.17
CA ILE A 74 2.75 1.49 0.46
C ILE A 74 4.21 1.06 0.48
N MET A 75 4.44 -0.18 0.87
CA MET A 75 5.77 -0.76 0.98
C MET A 75 5.80 -2.05 0.19
N GLN A 76 6.79 -2.22 -0.67
CA GLN A 76 7.06 -3.52 -1.26
C GLN A 76 8.21 -4.20 -0.54
N SER A 77 8.06 -5.50 -0.34
CA SER A 77 9.09 -6.38 0.21
C SER A 77 9.56 -7.31 -0.90
N PRO A 78 10.74 -7.06 -1.49
CA PRO A 78 11.38 -8.01 -2.37
C PRO A 78 12.16 -9.04 -1.57
N PHE A 79 12.46 -10.18 -2.19
CA PHE A 79 13.50 -11.07 -1.66
C PHE A 79 14.84 -10.29 -1.63
N ILE A 80 15.55 -10.34 -0.50
CA ILE A 80 16.69 -9.44 -0.14
C ILE A 80 17.75 -9.28 -1.25
N TRP A 81 17.89 -10.27 -2.15
CA TRP A 81 18.92 -10.31 -3.20
C TRP A 81 18.41 -10.21 -4.65
N ALA A 82 17.10 -10.01 -4.87
CA ALA A 82 16.51 -10.16 -6.20
C ALA A 82 16.20 -8.84 -6.94
N LYS A 83 16.05 -7.72 -6.23
CA LYS A 83 15.64 -6.45 -6.84
C LYS A 83 16.85 -5.69 -7.35
N ILE A 84 16.91 -5.52 -8.68
CA ILE A 84 17.88 -4.64 -9.34
C ILE A 84 17.40 -3.22 -9.01
N GLU A 85 18.20 -2.45 -8.28
CA GLU A 85 17.94 -1.02 -8.15
C GLU A 85 17.98 -0.43 -9.57
N PRO A 86 16.92 0.29 -10.01
CA PRO A 86 16.98 0.93 -11.30
C PRO A 86 18.24 1.80 -11.35
N ASN A 87 18.92 1.85 -12.49
CA ASN A 87 20.06 2.74 -12.66
C ASN A 87 19.57 4.19 -12.51
N ILE A 88 19.68 4.76 -11.31
CA ILE A 88 19.14 6.08 -10.95
C ILE A 88 20.08 7.17 -11.46
N ASN A 89 20.39 7.13 -12.76
CA ASN A 89 20.62 8.33 -13.55
C ASN A 89 19.30 8.83 -14.16
N LEU A 90 18.15 8.45 -13.57
CA LEU A 90 16.88 9.15 -13.76
C LEU A 90 17.12 10.59 -13.29
N THR A 91 17.35 11.48 -14.26
CA THR A 91 17.78 12.85 -14.03
C THR A 91 16.92 13.46 -12.93
N ALA A 92 17.57 14.11 -11.96
CA ALA A 92 16.99 14.57 -10.69
C ALA A 92 15.87 15.64 -10.82
N ILE A 93 15.28 15.79 -12.01
CA ILE A 93 14.40 16.86 -12.44
C ILE A 93 13.05 16.32 -12.94
N GLU A 94 12.96 15.05 -13.37
CA GLU A 94 11.75 14.55 -14.07
C GLU A 94 10.63 14.05 -13.15
N TYR A 95 10.97 13.52 -11.97
CA TYR A 95 9.99 12.91 -11.06
C TYR A 95 9.93 13.58 -9.69
N SER A 96 8.74 13.52 -9.08
CA SER A 96 8.51 14.03 -7.73
C SER A 96 9.42 13.34 -6.71
N LEU A 97 9.77 14.03 -5.62
CA LEU A 97 10.59 13.46 -4.55
C LEU A 97 9.97 12.17 -3.97
N ALA A 98 8.64 12.08 -3.93
CA ALA A 98 7.94 10.89 -3.46
C ALA A 98 8.19 9.66 -4.36
N ILE A 99 8.17 9.84 -5.68
CA ILE A 99 8.48 8.77 -6.64
C ILE A 99 9.95 8.36 -6.50
N ARG A 100 10.88 9.32 -6.45
CA ARG A 100 12.31 9.01 -6.31
C ARG A 100 12.60 8.21 -5.03
N ASN A 101 12.04 8.66 -3.90
CA ASN A 101 12.19 7.96 -2.63
C ASN A 101 11.57 6.55 -2.65
N ALA A 102 10.55 6.32 -3.47
CA ALA A 102 9.96 5.00 -3.64
C ALA A 102 10.94 3.99 -4.22
N PHE A 103 11.97 4.39 -4.96
CA PHE A 103 13.00 3.50 -5.48
C PHE A 103 14.25 3.41 -4.61
N VAL A 104 14.26 4.07 -3.45
CA VAL A 104 15.37 3.98 -2.48
C VAL A 104 15.02 2.94 -1.43
N TYR A 105 15.86 1.91 -1.29
CA TYR A 105 15.65 0.89 -0.27
C TYR A 105 15.78 1.49 1.13
N THR A 106 14.74 1.32 1.95
CA THR A 106 14.72 1.77 3.33
C THR A 106 14.85 0.56 4.26
N LYS A 107 15.87 0.56 5.12
CA LYS A 107 15.96 -0.41 6.22
C LYS A 107 14.93 -0.06 7.28
N GLY A 108 14.31 -1.08 7.89
CA GLY A 108 13.38 -0.88 9.01
C GLY A 108 14.03 -0.05 10.12
N LYS A 109 13.44 1.12 10.42
CA LYS A 109 13.85 1.97 11.55
C LYS A 109 12.96 1.66 12.75
N GLN A 110 13.50 1.70 13.96
CA GLN A 110 12.68 1.62 15.17
C GLN A 110 11.66 2.78 15.20
N PRO A 111 10.39 2.54 15.61
CA PRO A 111 9.84 1.33 16.23
C PRO A 111 9.21 0.33 15.25
N ASP A 112 9.32 0.54 13.93
CA ASP A 112 8.68 -0.29 12.90
C ASP A 112 9.34 -1.68 12.71
N THR A 113 10.09 -2.22 13.67
CA THR A 113 10.84 -3.50 13.54
C THR A 113 9.98 -4.77 13.60
N TYR A 114 8.66 -4.67 13.48
CA TYR A 114 7.78 -5.84 13.50
C TYR A 114 7.95 -6.70 12.25
N LEU A 115 7.93 -8.02 12.45
CA LEU A 115 7.82 -8.98 11.37
C LEU A 115 6.34 -9.12 10.98
N TYR A 116 6.07 -9.00 9.69
CA TYR A 116 4.76 -9.23 9.12
C TYR A 116 4.69 -10.67 8.62
N MET A 117 3.86 -11.51 9.23
CA MET A 117 3.66 -12.87 8.75
C MET A 117 2.68 -12.85 7.57
N GLY A 118 3.07 -13.40 6.43
CA GLY A 118 2.19 -13.68 5.29
C GLY A 118 1.75 -15.14 5.25
N THR A 119 1.16 -15.57 4.13
CA THR A 119 0.79 -16.98 3.93
C THR A 119 2.03 -17.80 3.63
N HIS A 120 2.94 -17.24 2.84
CA HIS A 120 4.05 -17.98 2.26
C HIS A 120 5.41 -17.62 2.89
N ALA A 121 5.53 -16.45 3.51
CA ALA A 121 6.78 -16.01 4.13
C ALA A 121 6.54 -15.00 5.27
N THR A 122 7.59 -14.74 6.05
CA THR A 122 7.64 -13.61 6.97
C THR A 122 8.41 -12.47 6.33
N TYR A 123 7.87 -11.26 6.45
CA TYR A 123 8.42 -10.05 5.84
C TYR A 123 8.92 -9.11 6.93
N GLY A 124 10.16 -8.66 6.79
CA GLY A 124 10.70 -7.60 7.62
C GLY A 124 10.12 -6.24 7.25
N SER A 125 10.41 -5.24 8.06
CA SER A 125 10.00 -3.85 7.83
C SER A 125 10.92 -3.03 6.92
N GLY A 126 11.91 -3.69 6.30
CA GLY A 126 12.76 -3.10 5.27
C GLY A 126 12.20 -3.35 3.87
N GLY A 127 12.28 -2.33 3.02
CA GLY A 127 11.66 -2.37 1.69
C GLY A 127 11.71 -1.03 0.97
N TYR A 128 11.09 -1.00 -0.20
CA TYR A 128 10.91 0.22 -0.99
C TYR A 128 9.57 0.84 -0.64
N VAL A 129 9.54 2.13 -0.31
CA VAL A 129 8.38 2.77 0.34
C VAL A 129 7.90 3.98 -0.46
N TYR A 130 6.65 3.96 -0.88
CA TYR A 130 5.94 5.12 -1.38
C TYR A 130 5.01 5.69 -0.31
N GLU A 131 5.22 6.94 0.08
CA GLU A 131 4.37 7.66 1.03
C GLU A 131 3.20 8.33 0.30
N ILE A 132 1.96 8.02 0.69
CA ILE A 132 0.78 8.65 0.12
C ILE A 132 0.59 10.01 0.80
N ARG A 133 0.93 11.09 0.10
CA ARG A 133 0.82 12.48 0.56
C ARG A 133 0.39 13.40 -0.58
N GLY A 134 -0.13 14.58 -0.23
CA GLY A 134 -0.54 15.58 -1.23
C GLY A 134 -1.94 15.35 -1.79
N ARG A 135 -2.33 16.07 -2.85
CA ARG A 135 -3.71 16.05 -3.40
C ARG A 135 -4.02 14.70 -4.04
N LEU A 136 -5.30 14.33 -4.10
CA LEU A 136 -5.72 13.05 -4.70
C LEU A 136 -5.31 12.94 -6.17
N SER A 137 -5.38 14.05 -6.92
CA SER A 137 -4.88 14.15 -8.30
C SER A 137 -3.41 13.76 -8.42
N ASP A 138 -2.59 14.31 -7.52
CA ASP A 138 -1.14 14.13 -7.53
C ASP A 138 -0.79 12.69 -7.14
N ILE A 139 -1.51 12.14 -6.16
CA ILE A 139 -1.37 10.75 -5.74
C ILE A 139 -1.72 9.80 -6.90
N ARG A 140 -2.83 10.04 -7.61
CA ARG A 140 -3.24 9.22 -8.76
C ARG A 140 -2.22 9.29 -9.90
N SER A 141 -1.72 10.49 -10.22
CA SER A 141 -0.67 10.66 -11.23
C SER A 141 0.63 9.95 -10.84
N ASN A 142 1.05 10.04 -9.57
CA ASN A 142 2.23 9.34 -9.09
C ASN A 142 2.07 7.82 -9.12
N LEU A 143 0.89 7.29 -8.76
CA LEU A 143 0.64 5.84 -8.77
C LEU A 143 0.62 5.29 -10.19
N SER A 144 0.01 6.00 -11.15
CA SER A 144 0.08 5.65 -12.56
C SER A 144 1.53 5.66 -13.08
N THR A 145 2.35 6.62 -12.62
CA THR A 145 3.78 6.65 -12.95
C THR A 145 4.51 5.45 -12.35
N LEU A 146 4.25 5.09 -11.09
CA LEU A 146 4.86 3.93 -10.43
C LEU A 146 4.44 2.61 -11.08
N HIS A 147 3.20 2.51 -11.57
CA HIS A 147 2.74 1.36 -12.35
C HIS A 147 3.50 1.25 -13.67
N HIS A 148 3.63 2.36 -14.41
CA HIS A 148 4.38 2.41 -15.67
C HIS A 148 5.88 2.08 -15.49
N LEU A 149 6.47 2.49 -14.36
CA LEU A 149 7.85 2.19 -14.00
C LEU A 149 8.06 0.79 -13.39
N GLU A 150 7.04 -0.07 -13.41
CA GLU A 150 7.08 -1.42 -12.84
C GLU A 150 7.59 -1.43 -11.39
N TRP A 151 7.16 -0.44 -10.59
CA TRP A 151 7.60 -0.35 -9.20
C TRP A 151 7.27 -1.64 -8.44
N ILE A 152 6.11 -2.25 -8.72
CA ILE A 152 5.77 -3.64 -8.38
C ILE A 152 5.99 -4.47 -9.64
N ASP A 153 6.81 -5.51 -9.52
CA ASP A 153 7.27 -6.37 -10.60
C ASP A 153 7.08 -7.86 -10.26
N ALA A 154 7.43 -8.74 -11.20
CA ALA A 154 7.37 -10.20 -11.01
C ALA A 154 8.29 -10.74 -9.88
N LYS A 155 9.22 -9.91 -9.37
CA LYS A 155 10.12 -10.26 -8.27
C LYS A 155 9.59 -9.80 -6.91
N THR A 156 8.54 -9.00 -6.90
CA THR A 156 7.90 -8.49 -5.70
C THR A 156 7.20 -9.64 -4.98
N ARG A 157 7.52 -9.83 -3.69
CA ARG A 157 6.99 -10.96 -2.89
C ARG A 157 5.82 -10.55 -2.02
N ALA A 158 5.85 -9.33 -1.49
CA ALA A 158 4.72 -8.76 -0.80
C ALA A 158 4.59 -7.27 -1.03
N VAL A 159 3.36 -6.79 -0.96
CA VAL A 159 3.02 -5.38 -0.91
C VAL A 159 2.21 -5.13 0.35
N LEU A 160 2.67 -4.20 1.16
CA LEU A 160 2.08 -3.83 2.43
C LEU A 160 1.53 -2.41 2.32
N ILE A 161 0.26 -2.23 2.68
CA ILE A 161 -0.34 -0.90 2.84
C ILE A 161 -0.51 -0.65 4.32
N GLN A 162 0.18 0.35 4.84
CA GLN A 162 0.18 0.68 6.27
C GLN A 162 -0.39 2.07 6.52
N SER A 163 -1.21 2.17 7.56
CA SER A 163 -1.64 3.40 8.21
C SER A 163 -1.14 3.44 9.65
N THR A 164 -1.46 4.53 10.37
CA THR A 164 -1.11 4.68 11.79
C THR A 164 -1.61 3.54 12.68
N SER A 165 -2.73 2.89 12.33
CA SER A 165 -3.34 1.85 13.17
C SER A 165 -3.47 0.49 12.52
N LYS A 166 -3.22 0.35 11.21
CA LYS A 166 -3.61 -0.82 10.42
C LYS A 166 -2.61 -1.16 9.32
N VAL A 167 -2.51 -2.44 8.97
CA VAL A 167 -1.69 -2.94 7.86
C VAL A 167 -2.50 -3.93 7.02
N ILE A 168 -2.40 -3.83 5.70
CA ILE A 168 -2.98 -4.78 4.74
C ILE A 168 -1.82 -5.42 3.98
N ILE A 169 -1.80 -6.74 3.84
CA ILE A 169 -0.70 -7.46 3.19
C ILE A 169 -1.20 -8.19 1.94
N PHE A 170 -0.54 -7.95 0.81
CA PHE A 170 -0.75 -8.67 -0.44
C PHE A 170 0.49 -9.55 -0.65
N ASP A 171 0.31 -10.87 -0.65
CA ASP A 171 1.39 -11.86 -0.70
C ASP A 171 1.36 -12.58 -2.07
N TYR A 172 2.52 -12.71 -2.69
CA TYR A 172 2.69 -13.38 -3.98
C TYR A 172 3.30 -14.77 -3.77
N SER A 173 2.48 -15.82 -3.97
CA SER A 173 2.99 -17.16 -4.27
C SER A 173 3.26 -17.26 -5.76
N ASN A 174 4.52 -17.50 -6.14
CA ASN A 174 4.82 -18.13 -7.42
C ASN A 174 4.54 -19.63 -7.32
#